data_AF-A0A7Y2DSL6-F1
#
_entry.id   AF-A0A7Y2DSL6-F1
#
_cell.length_a   1.000
_cell.length_b   1.000
_cell.length_c   1.000
_cell.angle_alpha   90.00
_cell.angle_beta   90.00
_cell.angle_gamma   90.00
#
_symmetry.space_group_name_H-M   'P 1'
#
loop_
_entity.id
_entity.type
_entity.pdbx_description
1 polymer ?
#
loop_
_entity_poly.entity_id
_entity_poly.type
_entity_poly.pdbx_seq_one_letter_code
_entity_poly.pdbx_strand_id
1 'polypeptide(L)'
;MNLKIFISSAILIVLFSQLAFTQTQKPSPEMVAANKLVKEKKWKEAESAFRAIVKTEPKNARAWYFLGFARHSQENWPGAIEAFKKNVELAKTAAGMYNVAAGYSRLNKKAEAFEWLEKALNNGAAFGTNIEKDTDFENIRSDARFAKMREIVKRKRNPCMYSKEARQFDFWLGDWDVYVGSNTVGENLIELDTQGCTLVENWKNNGGGKGKSLNVYDPSVKKWKQFYVGGQGGVFLFEGEYRAKEKSMYFTAETLGRNGTKIMHIFEFFDLPDKTVQQRWKQSTDGGKTWNTVWDSIYKKKKNH
;
A
#
# COMPACT_ATOMS: atom_id res chain seq x y z
N MET A 1 -48.99 57.97 25.35
CA MET A 1 -50.33 57.71 24.78
C MET A 1 -50.23 56.46 23.91
N ASN A 2 -51.24 55.57 23.93
CA ASN A 2 -51.20 54.20 23.35
C ASN A 2 -51.11 54.23 21.80
N LEU A 3 -50.62 53.19 21.09
CA LEU A 3 -51.23 51.85 20.84
C LEU A 3 -50.13 50.91 20.23
N LYS A 4 -49.87 49.66 20.64
CA LYS A 4 -50.62 48.38 20.42
C LYS A 4 -50.83 48.06 18.91
N ILE A 5 -50.55 46.89 18.28
CA ILE A 5 -50.10 45.49 18.62
C ILE A 5 -49.34 44.93 17.36
N PHE A 6 -48.34 44.00 17.40
CA PHE A 6 -48.50 42.55 17.09
C PHE A 6 -47.25 41.69 17.35
N ILE A 7 -47.47 40.52 17.98
CA ILE A 7 -46.56 39.37 18.06
C ILE A 7 -47.07 38.32 17.05
N SER A 8 -46.20 37.73 16.23
CA SER A 8 -46.38 36.33 15.77
C SER A 8 -45.14 35.75 15.09
N SER A 9 -45.09 34.42 15.09
CA SER A 9 -44.32 33.54 14.19
C SER A 9 -42.85 33.22 14.50
N ALA A 10 -42.66 31.92 14.77
CA ALA A 10 -41.50 31.07 14.49
C ALA A 10 -40.40 30.94 15.56
N ILE A 11 -40.71 30.13 16.58
CA ILE A 11 -39.71 29.36 17.33
C ILE A 11 -39.09 28.33 16.36
N LEU A 12 -37.93 28.64 15.80
CA LEU A 12 -37.14 27.69 15.01
C LEU A 12 -36.15 26.95 15.94
N ILE A 13 -36.63 25.91 16.63
CA ILE A 13 -35.75 24.96 17.31
C ILE A 13 -35.03 24.16 16.22
N VAL A 14 -33.87 24.66 15.79
CA VAL A 14 -32.93 23.88 15.02
C VAL A 14 -32.33 22.86 15.98
N LEU A 15 -32.90 21.66 15.99
CA LEU A 15 -32.25 20.45 16.48
C LEU A 15 -30.99 20.22 15.64
N PHE A 16 -29.91 20.93 15.98
CA PHE A 16 -28.57 20.56 15.55
C PHE A 16 -28.28 19.20 16.17
N SER A 17 -28.58 18.16 15.39
CA SER A 17 -28.08 16.82 15.61
C SER A 17 -26.58 16.94 15.80
N GLN A 18 -26.10 16.62 17.00
CA GLN A 18 -24.68 16.63 17.27
C GLN A 18 -24.04 15.60 16.34
N LEU A 19 -23.38 16.10 15.30
CA LEU A 19 -22.32 15.38 14.61
C LEU A 19 -21.35 14.96 15.69
N ALA A 20 -21.42 13.68 16.06
CA ALA A 20 -20.50 13.06 17.00
C ALA A 20 -19.13 12.98 16.33
N PHE A 21 -18.43 14.11 16.30
CA PHE A 21 -17.00 14.16 16.10
C PHE A 21 -16.41 13.19 17.12
N THR A 22 -15.85 12.09 16.62
CA THR A 22 -15.13 11.12 17.42
C THR A 22 -13.79 11.74 17.82
N GLN A 23 -13.84 12.73 18.73
CA GLN A 23 -12.67 13.08 19.52
C GLN A 23 -12.18 11.79 20.16
N THR A 24 -10.88 11.54 20.05
CA THR A 24 -10.21 10.47 20.78
C THR A 24 -10.21 10.84 22.26
N GLN A 25 -11.32 10.55 22.95
CA GLN A 25 -11.52 10.89 24.35
C GLN A 25 -10.37 10.31 25.17
N LYS A 26 -9.79 11.14 26.04
CA LYS A 26 -8.72 10.73 26.95
C LYS A 26 -9.18 9.49 27.74
N PRO A 27 -8.35 8.43 27.86
CA PRO A 27 -8.75 7.22 28.58
C PRO A 27 -9.23 7.55 30.00
N SER A 28 -10.32 6.91 30.42
CA SER A 28 -10.87 7.06 31.78
C SER A 28 -9.84 6.62 32.85
N PRO A 29 -9.91 7.15 34.09
CA PRO A 29 -9.03 6.72 35.18
C PRO A 29 -9.01 5.20 35.38
N GLU A 30 -10.16 4.55 35.22
CA GLU A 30 -10.36 3.10 35.28
C GLU A 30 -9.58 2.40 34.17
N MET A 31 -9.68 2.89 32.93
CA MET A 31 -8.88 2.39 31.81
C MET A 31 -7.38 2.60 32.04
N VAL A 32 -6.95 3.72 32.64
CA VAL A 32 -5.52 3.94 32.96
C VAL A 32 -5.04 2.94 34.02
N ALA A 33 -5.81 2.71 35.07
CA ALA A 33 -5.49 1.74 36.12
C ALA A 33 -5.46 0.30 35.58
N ALA A 34 -6.46 -0.11 34.79
CA ALA A 34 -6.50 -1.44 34.18
C ALA A 34 -5.34 -1.68 33.18
N ASN A 35 -4.98 -0.66 32.39
CA ASN A 35 -3.80 -0.72 31.51
C ASN A 35 -2.47 -0.81 32.27
N LYS A 36 -2.38 -0.26 33.49
CA LYS A 36 -1.20 -0.44 34.36
C LYS A 36 -1.04 -1.91 34.77
N LEU A 37 -2.13 -2.59 35.15
CA LEU A 37 -2.11 -4.02 35.49
C LEU A 37 -1.63 -4.89 34.32
N VAL A 38 -2.02 -4.56 33.07
CA VAL A 38 -1.51 -5.22 31.85
C VAL A 38 0.00 -5.04 31.69
N LYS A 39 0.52 -3.82 31.89
CA LYS A 39 1.97 -3.56 31.83
C LYS A 39 2.75 -4.31 32.90
N GLU A 40 2.16 -4.44 34.09
CA GLU A 40 2.71 -5.19 35.23
C GLU A 40 2.48 -6.72 35.12
N LYS A 41 1.84 -7.20 34.03
CA LYS A 41 1.49 -8.61 33.80
C LYS A 41 0.60 -9.23 34.90
N LYS A 42 -0.15 -8.41 35.63
CA LYS A 42 -1.12 -8.79 36.67
C LYS A 42 -2.44 -9.22 36.02
N TRP A 43 -2.44 -10.38 35.37
CA TRP A 43 -3.49 -10.75 34.43
C TRP A 43 -4.86 -10.98 35.07
N LYS A 44 -4.91 -11.55 36.28
CA LYS A 44 -6.18 -11.80 37.02
C LYS A 44 -6.83 -10.47 37.43
N GLU A 45 -6.03 -9.55 37.95
CA GLU A 45 -6.44 -8.22 38.35
C GLU A 45 -6.85 -7.38 37.14
N ALA A 46 -6.08 -7.46 36.04
CA ALA A 46 -6.41 -6.82 34.78
C ALA A 46 -7.74 -7.33 34.21
N GLU A 47 -7.97 -8.65 34.17
CA GLU A 47 -9.27 -9.22 33.78
C GLU A 47 -10.40 -8.70 34.66
N SER A 48 -10.23 -8.70 35.99
CA SER A 48 -11.26 -8.20 36.90
C SER A 48 -11.59 -6.72 36.65
N ALA A 49 -10.58 -5.89 36.42
CA ALA A 49 -10.72 -4.47 36.10
C ALA A 49 -11.41 -4.24 34.75
N PHE A 50 -10.96 -4.90 33.67
CA PHE A 50 -11.63 -4.74 32.37
C PHE A 50 -13.03 -5.33 32.34
N ARG A 51 -13.31 -6.41 33.10
CA ARG A 51 -14.65 -6.95 33.26
C ARG A 51 -15.60 -5.94 33.94
N ALA A 52 -15.11 -5.15 34.90
CA ALA A 52 -15.88 -4.06 35.47
C ALA A 52 -16.13 -2.95 34.44
N ILE A 53 -15.11 -2.55 33.68
CA ILE A 53 -15.21 -1.51 32.64
C ILE A 53 -16.19 -1.92 31.53
N VAL A 54 -16.13 -3.14 30.98
CA VAL A 54 -17.07 -3.54 29.91
C VAL A 54 -18.50 -3.73 30.42
N LYS A 55 -18.72 -3.84 31.74
CA LYS A 55 -20.06 -3.85 32.35
C LYS A 55 -20.69 -2.45 32.37
N THR A 56 -19.90 -1.41 32.66
CA THR A 56 -20.37 -0.01 32.66
C THR A 56 -20.31 0.63 31.27
N GLU A 57 -19.35 0.22 30.45
CA GLU A 57 -19.06 0.74 29.11
C GLU A 57 -19.10 -0.38 28.04
N PRO A 58 -20.26 -1.03 27.79
CA PRO A 58 -20.34 -2.21 26.92
C PRO A 58 -19.96 -1.95 25.46
N LYS A 59 -19.92 -0.69 25.02
CA LYS A 59 -19.45 -0.26 23.68
C LYS A 59 -17.96 0.09 23.63
N ASN A 60 -17.22 0.03 24.74
CA ASN A 60 -15.79 0.31 24.76
C ASN A 60 -14.99 -0.85 24.15
N ALA A 61 -14.81 -0.80 22.82
CA ALA A 61 -14.06 -1.82 22.08
C ALA A 61 -12.63 -2.04 22.60
N ARG A 62 -11.99 -1.00 23.18
CA ARG A 62 -10.62 -1.08 23.71
C ARG A 62 -10.57 -1.84 25.03
N ALA A 63 -11.58 -1.66 25.90
CA ALA A 63 -11.73 -2.46 27.12
C ALA A 63 -11.96 -3.94 26.78
N TRP A 64 -12.81 -4.25 25.80
CA TRP A 64 -13.00 -5.62 25.29
C TRP A 64 -11.71 -6.26 24.74
N TYR A 65 -10.89 -5.49 24.02
CA TYR A 65 -9.59 -5.97 23.54
C TYR A 65 -8.66 -6.37 24.70
N PHE A 66 -8.51 -5.51 25.71
CA PHE A 66 -7.63 -5.81 26.83
C PHE A 66 -8.19 -6.86 27.81
N LEU A 67 -9.51 -7.00 27.92
CA LEU A 67 -10.13 -8.15 28.57
C LEU A 67 -9.75 -9.46 27.87
N GLY A 68 -9.84 -9.48 26.52
CA GLY A 68 -9.39 -10.61 25.71
C GLY A 68 -7.91 -10.91 25.92
N PHE A 69 -7.07 -9.88 25.93
CA PHE A 69 -5.63 -10.01 26.16
C PHE A 69 -5.29 -10.56 27.54
N ALA A 70 -5.91 -10.03 28.61
CA ALA A 70 -5.72 -10.52 29.97
C ALA A 70 -6.16 -11.99 30.15
N ARG A 71 -7.24 -12.40 29.48
CA ARG A 71 -7.70 -13.81 29.45
C ARG A 71 -6.77 -14.70 28.63
N HIS A 72 -6.27 -14.21 27.51
CA HIS A 72 -5.31 -14.91 26.66
C HIS A 72 -3.99 -15.20 27.40
N SER A 73 -3.47 -14.22 28.15
CA SER A 73 -2.29 -14.39 29.00
C SER A 73 -2.50 -15.31 30.22
N GLN A 74 -3.74 -15.74 30.49
CA GLN A 74 -4.09 -16.74 31.50
C GLN A 74 -4.47 -18.10 30.88
N GLU A 75 -4.26 -18.27 29.57
CA GLU A 75 -4.65 -19.46 28.80
C GLU A 75 -6.17 -19.76 28.80
N ASN A 76 -7.00 -18.78 29.17
CA ASN A 76 -8.46 -18.84 29.06
C ASN A 76 -8.87 -18.54 27.61
N TRP A 77 -8.54 -19.46 26.68
CA TRP A 77 -8.81 -19.30 25.25
C TRP A 77 -10.30 -19.05 24.94
N PRO A 78 -11.28 -19.76 25.54
CA PRO A 78 -12.69 -19.51 25.27
C PRO A 78 -13.12 -18.09 25.66
N GLY A 79 -12.73 -17.62 26.85
CA GLY A 79 -13.03 -16.27 27.32
C GLY A 79 -12.26 -15.19 26.56
N ALA A 80 -11.06 -15.49 26.07
CA ALA A 80 -10.29 -14.60 25.21
C ALA A 80 -10.99 -14.41 23.86
N ILE A 81 -11.39 -15.50 23.21
CA ILE A 81 -12.16 -15.48 21.94
C ILE A 81 -13.45 -14.68 22.09
N GLU A 82 -14.21 -14.88 23.18
CA GLU A 82 -15.43 -14.12 23.48
C GLU A 82 -15.16 -12.60 23.47
N ALA A 83 -14.20 -12.15 24.27
CA ALA A 83 -13.89 -10.74 24.44
C ALA A 83 -13.26 -10.11 23.17
N PHE A 84 -12.39 -10.85 22.46
CA PHE A 84 -11.87 -10.38 21.18
C PHE A 84 -12.93 -10.33 20.08
N LYS A 85 -13.90 -11.26 20.05
CA LYS A 85 -15.05 -11.17 19.13
C LYS A 85 -15.90 -9.93 19.44
N LYS A 86 -16.12 -9.59 20.72
CA LYS A 86 -16.80 -8.33 21.09
C LYS A 86 -16.00 -7.08 20.68
N ASN A 87 -14.67 -7.09 20.75
CA ASN A 87 -13.85 -6.04 20.14
C ASN A 87 -14.06 -5.93 18.61
N VAL A 88 -14.08 -7.06 17.89
CA VAL A 88 -14.25 -7.08 16.43
C VAL A 88 -15.65 -6.64 16.03
N GLU A 89 -16.69 -7.01 16.77
CA GLU A 89 -18.07 -6.57 16.56
C GLU A 89 -18.18 -5.04 16.62
N LEU A 90 -17.53 -4.41 17.61
CA LEU A 90 -17.58 -2.97 17.85
C LEU A 90 -16.67 -2.13 16.94
N ALA A 91 -15.49 -2.64 16.58
CA ALA A 91 -14.43 -1.85 15.93
C ALA A 91 -13.74 -2.53 14.73
N LYS A 92 -14.14 -3.75 14.36
CA LYS A 92 -13.66 -4.53 13.20
C LYS A 92 -12.11 -4.60 13.09
N THR A 93 -11.41 -4.60 14.23
CA THR A 93 -9.95 -4.44 14.23
C THR A 93 -9.22 -5.69 13.74
N ALA A 94 -8.17 -5.50 12.95
CA ALA A 94 -7.34 -6.61 12.48
C ALA A 94 -6.63 -7.35 13.63
N ALA A 95 -6.22 -6.62 14.68
CA ALA A 95 -5.64 -7.20 15.89
C ALA A 95 -6.62 -8.08 16.66
N GLY A 96 -7.88 -7.64 16.80
CA GLY A 96 -8.95 -8.45 17.38
C GLY A 96 -9.21 -9.72 16.56
N MET A 97 -9.29 -9.61 15.23
CA MET A 97 -9.46 -10.78 14.36
C MET A 97 -8.29 -11.77 14.50
N TYR A 98 -7.05 -11.26 14.56
CA TYR A 98 -5.84 -12.05 14.72
C TYR A 98 -5.82 -12.81 16.05
N ASN A 99 -6.20 -12.14 17.14
CA ASN A 99 -6.22 -12.79 18.46
C ASN A 99 -7.40 -13.77 18.63
N VAL A 100 -8.51 -13.60 17.90
CA VAL A 100 -9.54 -14.65 17.78
C VAL A 100 -8.96 -15.88 17.07
N ALA A 101 -8.18 -15.68 16.00
CA ALA A 101 -7.51 -16.78 15.30
C ALA A 101 -6.50 -17.51 16.21
N ALA A 102 -5.70 -16.76 16.97
CA ALA A 102 -4.75 -17.30 17.95
C ALA A 102 -5.46 -18.15 19.01
N GLY A 103 -6.54 -17.63 19.61
CA GLY A 103 -7.34 -18.40 20.59
C GLY A 103 -7.95 -19.68 20.01
N TYR A 104 -8.47 -19.64 18.78
CA TYR A 104 -8.95 -20.86 18.10
C TYR A 104 -7.82 -21.85 17.79
N SER A 105 -6.65 -21.34 17.41
CA SER A 105 -5.45 -22.13 17.17
C SER A 105 -5.01 -22.86 18.45
N ARG A 106 -4.94 -22.16 19.60
CA ARG A 106 -4.64 -22.75 20.92
C ARG A 106 -5.68 -23.77 21.40
N LEU A 107 -6.93 -23.68 20.95
CA LEU A 107 -7.97 -24.71 21.15
C LEU A 107 -7.90 -25.88 20.14
N ASN A 108 -6.89 -25.92 19.28
CA ASN A 108 -6.76 -26.86 18.15
C ASN A 108 -7.95 -26.85 17.16
N LYS A 109 -8.75 -25.78 17.17
CA LYS A 109 -9.89 -25.55 16.27
C LYS A 109 -9.40 -24.95 14.96
N LYS A 110 -8.71 -25.79 14.18
CA LYS A 110 -7.91 -25.35 13.01
C LYS A 110 -8.74 -24.67 11.93
N ALA A 111 -9.98 -25.10 11.70
CA ALA A 111 -10.84 -24.51 10.67
C ALA A 111 -11.19 -23.05 10.99
N GLU A 112 -11.68 -22.80 12.21
CA GLU A 112 -11.98 -21.45 12.70
C GLU A 112 -10.71 -20.59 12.82
N ALA A 113 -9.58 -21.17 13.23
CA ALA A 113 -8.30 -20.48 13.27
C ALA A 113 -7.90 -19.93 11.89
N PHE A 114 -7.98 -20.75 10.83
CA PHE A 114 -7.68 -20.29 9.46
C PHE A 114 -8.68 -19.25 8.94
N GLU A 115 -9.98 -19.42 9.21
CA GLU A 115 -11.01 -18.45 8.82
C GLU A 115 -10.73 -17.05 9.42
N TRP A 116 -10.42 -17.00 10.71
CA TRP A 116 -10.13 -15.75 11.41
C TRP A 116 -8.76 -15.17 11.06
N LEU A 117 -7.75 -16.01 10.82
CA LEU A 117 -6.43 -15.56 10.38
C LEU A 117 -6.51 -14.94 8.98
N GLU A 118 -7.25 -15.54 8.05
CA GLU A 118 -7.47 -14.99 6.71
C GLU A 118 -8.17 -13.62 6.77
N LYS A 119 -9.19 -13.49 7.62
CA LYS A 119 -9.88 -12.20 7.88
C LYS A 119 -8.91 -11.15 8.43
N ALA A 120 -8.11 -11.51 9.42
CA ALA A 120 -7.14 -10.61 10.06
C ALA A 120 -6.08 -10.11 9.07
N LEU A 121 -5.47 -11.03 8.32
CA LEU A 121 -4.42 -10.73 7.34
C LEU A 121 -4.94 -9.81 6.23
N ASN A 122 -6.16 -10.05 5.75
CA ASN A 122 -6.79 -9.22 4.73
C ASN A 122 -7.15 -7.81 5.21
N ASN A 123 -7.44 -7.63 6.51
CA ASN A 123 -7.75 -6.35 7.15
C ASN A 123 -6.50 -5.61 7.72
N GLY A 124 -5.29 -6.09 7.42
CA GLY A 124 -4.04 -5.36 7.71
C GLY A 124 -3.09 -6.03 8.71
N ALA A 125 -3.48 -7.13 9.37
CA ALA A 125 -2.56 -7.84 10.27
C ALA A 125 -1.28 -8.32 9.56
N ALA A 126 -1.32 -8.49 8.23
CA ALA A 126 -0.17 -8.83 7.40
C ALA A 126 1.04 -7.90 7.57
N PHE A 127 0.86 -6.63 7.95
CA PHE A 127 1.98 -5.69 8.12
C PHE A 127 2.61 -5.73 9.53
N GLY A 128 1.83 -6.06 10.56
CA GLY A 128 2.26 -5.97 11.97
C GLY A 128 2.57 -7.30 12.67
N THR A 129 2.30 -8.44 12.02
CA THR A 129 2.40 -9.78 12.66
C THR A 129 3.45 -10.67 12.00
N ASN A 130 3.87 -11.74 12.67
CA ASN A 130 4.77 -12.74 12.10
C ASN A 130 4.29 -14.16 12.42
N ILE A 131 3.36 -14.65 11.60
CA ILE A 131 2.73 -15.96 11.75
C ILE A 131 3.73 -17.14 11.78
N GLU A 132 4.94 -16.98 11.24
CA GLU A 132 5.99 -18.01 11.30
C GLU A 132 6.62 -18.14 12.70
N LYS A 133 6.68 -17.04 13.45
CA LYS A 133 7.35 -16.98 14.77
C LYS A 133 6.37 -16.95 15.94
N ASP A 134 5.13 -16.56 15.67
CA ASP A 134 4.07 -16.53 16.66
C ASP A 134 3.70 -17.96 17.09
N THR A 135 3.91 -18.24 18.38
CA THR A 135 3.72 -19.55 19.01
C THR A 135 2.26 -19.97 19.05
N ASP A 136 1.30 -19.04 19.02
CA ASP A 136 -0.10 -19.41 19.07
C ASP A 136 -0.58 -20.16 17.81
N PHE A 137 0.17 -20.03 16.71
CA PHE A 137 -0.07 -20.72 15.44
C PHE A 137 0.83 -21.95 15.21
N GLU A 138 1.62 -22.38 16.20
CA GLU A 138 2.57 -23.48 16.04
C GLU A 138 1.90 -24.79 15.62
N ASN A 139 0.78 -25.15 16.25
CA ASN A 139 0.02 -26.37 15.95
C ASN A 139 -0.71 -26.35 14.59
N ILE A 140 -0.76 -25.20 13.90
CA ILE A 140 -1.34 -25.08 12.55
C ILE A 140 -0.30 -24.78 11.46
N ARG A 141 0.97 -24.52 11.81
CA ARG A 141 2.03 -24.11 10.87
C ARG A 141 2.40 -25.17 9.83
N SER A 142 2.18 -26.45 10.16
CA SER A 142 2.38 -27.61 9.27
C SER A 142 1.15 -27.99 8.44
N ASP A 143 -0.01 -27.38 8.68
CA ASP A 143 -1.23 -27.61 7.90
C ASP A 143 -1.10 -26.98 6.51
N ALA A 144 -1.51 -27.69 5.46
CA ALA A 144 -1.39 -27.22 4.08
C ALA A 144 -2.05 -25.85 3.83
N ARG A 145 -3.12 -25.51 4.58
CA ARG A 145 -3.80 -24.21 4.50
C ARG A 145 -2.91 -23.04 4.93
N PHE A 146 -1.87 -23.28 5.73
CA PHE A 146 -0.93 -22.26 6.16
C PHE A 146 -0.13 -21.67 4.99
N ALA A 147 0.08 -22.42 3.91
CA ALA A 147 0.68 -21.91 2.68
C ALA A 147 -0.14 -20.76 2.06
N LYS A 148 -1.48 -20.82 2.14
CA LYS A 148 -2.36 -19.72 1.71
C LYS A 148 -2.16 -18.47 2.57
N MET A 149 -1.97 -18.63 3.89
CA MET A 149 -1.75 -17.51 4.82
C MET A 149 -0.41 -16.82 4.54
N ARG A 150 0.65 -17.61 4.29
CA ARG A 150 1.96 -17.11 3.81
C ARG A 150 1.82 -16.27 2.56
N GLU A 151 1.09 -16.76 1.56
CA GLU A 151 0.92 -16.04 0.30
C GLU A 151 0.11 -14.74 0.47
N ILE A 152 -0.92 -14.73 1.33
CA ILE A 152 -1.62 -13.48 1.69
C ILE A 152 -0.65 -12.46 2.31
N VAL A 153 0.17 -12.86 3.28
CA VAL A 153 1.19 -11.96 3.89
C VAL A 153 2.16 -11.44 2.83
N LYS A 154 2.71 -12.34 2.00
CA LYS A 154 3.70 -12.03 0.96
C LYS A 154 3.16 -11.03 -0.06
N ARG A 155 1.93 -11.24 -0.55
CA ARG A 155 1.26 -10.36 -1.52
C ARG A 155 0.83 -9.02 -0.92
N LYS A 156 0.34 -9.01 0.33
CA LYS A 156 -0.04 -7.76 1.02
C LYS A 156 1.17 -6.87 1.30
N ARG A 157 2.33 -7.45 1.66
CA ARG A 157 3.58 -6.70 1.91
C ARG A 157 4.23 -6.15 0.64
N ASN A 158 4.13 -6.86 -0.48
CA ASN A 158 4.79 -6.50 -1.73
C ASN A 158 3.75 -6.30 -2.86
N PRO A 159 2.77 -5.39 -2.71
CA PRO A 159 1.59 -5.35 -3.59
C PRO A 159 1.95 -5.14 -5.06
N CYS A 160 2.97 -4.34 -5.35
CA CYS A 160 3.43 -4.04 -6.70
C CYS A 160 4.02 -5.27 -7.41
N MET A 161 4.71 -6.17 -6.69
CA MET A 161 5.21 -7.45 -7.25
C MET A 161 4.09 -8.38 -7.76
N TYR A 162 2.84 -8.16 -7.35
CA TYR A 162 1.69 -8.99 -7.73
C TYR A 162 0.55 -8.21 -8.39
N SER A 163 0.73 -6.93 -8.72
CA SER A 163 -0.20 -6.14 -9.53
C SER A 163 0.17 -6.31 -11.01
N LYS A 164 -0.78 -6.79 -11.81
CA LYS A 164 -0.60 -6.95 -13.26
C LYS A 164 -0.20 -5.62 -13.92
N GLU A 165 -0.75 -4.52 -13.41
CA GLU A 165 -0.57 -3.16 -13.92
C GLU A 165 0.82 -2.63 -13.56
N ALA A 166 1.24 -2.74 -12.30
CA ALA A 166 2.58 -2.32 -11.86
C ALA A 166 3.72 -3.17 -12.43
N ARG A 167 3.42 -4.32 -13.05
CA ARG A 167 4.36 -5.19 -13.76
C ARG A 167 4.32 -5.06 -15.30
N GLN A 168 3.63 -4.06 -15.85
CA GLN A 168 3.52 -3.87 -17.31
C GLN A 168 4.84 -3.49 -17.98
N PHE A 169 5.75 -2.81 -17.28
CA PHE A 169 7.02 -2.33 -17.85
C PHE A 169 8.20 -3.32 -17.67
N ASP A 170 7.92 -4.53 -17.18
CA ASP A 170 8.93 -5.53 -16.80
C ASP A 170 9.81 -6.01 -17.96
N PHE A 171 9.33 -5.88 -19.20
CA PHE A 171 10.10 -6.21 -20.40
C PHE A 171 11.40 -5.39 -20.52
N TRP A 172 11.47 -4.22 -19.88
CA TRP A 172 12.65 -3.36 -19.84
C TRP A 172 13.66 -3.73 -18.74
N LEU A 173 13.37 -4.68 -17.84
CA LEU A 173 14.30 -5.10 -16.78
C LEU A 173 15.52 -5.85 -17.31
N GLY A 174 16.71 -5.45 -16.85
CA GLY A 174 17.99 -6.08 -17.20
C GLY A 174 19.14 -5.09 -17.28
N ASP A 175 20.34 -5.61 -17.60
CA ASP A 175 21.49 -4.84 -18.04
C ASP A 175 21.57 -4.88 -19.57
N TRP A 176 21.72 -3.72 -20.20
CA TRP A 176 21.53 -3.51 -21.63
C TRP A 176 22.70 -2.73 -22.25
N ASP A 177 23.12 -3.18 -23.43
CA ASP A 177 23.84 -2.34 -24.40
C ASP A 177 22.81 -1.62 -25.27
N VAL A 178 22.94 -0.31 -25.43
CA VAL A 178 21.98 0.52 -26.18
C VAL A 178 22.59 1.02 -27.48
N TYR A 179 21.86 0.82 -28.57
CA TYR A 179 22.32 1.07 -29.94
C TYR A 179 21.47 2.13 -30.64
N VAL A 180 22.11 3.02 -31.40
CA VAL A 180 21.46 3.89 -32.40
C VAL A 180 22.00 3.48 -33.77
N GLY A 181 21.14 2.91 -34.61
CA GLY A 181 21.58 2.18 -35.80
C GLY A 181 22.49 1.01 -35.41
N SER A 182 23.70 0.98 -35.97
CA SER A 182 24.73 -0.04 -35.65
C SER A 182 25.66 0.34 -34.51
N ASN A 183 25.64 1.59 -34.04
CA ASN A 183 26.59 2.10 -33.06
C ASN A 183 26.05 1.93 -31.63
N THR A 184 26.86 1.38 -30.72
CA THR A 184 26.57 1.52 -29.28
C THR A 184 26.70 3.00 -28.86
N VAL A 185 25.76 3.47 -28.05
CA VAL A 185 25.72 4.84 -27.51
C VAL A 185 25.87 4.89 -25.99
N GLY A 186 25.72 3.73 -25.32
CA GLY A 186 25.84 3.61 -23.88
C GLY A 186 25.29 2.29 -23.34
N GLU A 187 25.30 2.21 -22.02
CA GLU A 187 24.82 1.09 -21.21
C GLU A 187 23.63 1.57 -20.36
N ASN A 188 22.66 0.69 -20.11
CA ASN A 188 21.56 0.99 -19.22
C ASN A 188 21.24 -0.19 -18.30
N LEU A 189 21.22 0.05 -16.98
CA LEU A 189 20.85 -0.95 -15.99
C LEU A 189 19.48 -0.61 -15.39
N ILE A 190 18.52 -1.50 -15.60
CA ILE A 190 17.11 -1.35 -15.24
C ILE A 190 16.74 -2.36 -14.16
N GLU A 191 16.44 -1.87 -12.96
CA GLU A 191 16.28 -2.68 -11.75
C GLU A 191 14.94 -2.44 -11.05
N LEU A 192 14.62 -3.28 -10.07
CA LEU A 192 13.49 -3.08 -9.16
C LEU A 192 13.96 -2.63 -7.80
N ASP A 193 13.28 -1.60 -7.29
CA ASP A 193 13.47 -1.05 -5.96
C ASP A 193 12.11 -0.89 -5.27
N THR A 194 12.11 -0.49 -4.00
CA THR A 194 10.92 -0.20 -3.20
C THR A 194 9.95 -1.38 -3.20
N GLN A 195 10.46 -2.60 -2.96
CA GLN A 195 9.67 -3.85 -2.96
C GLN A 195 8.87 -4.07 -4.28
N GLY A 196 9.45 -3.66 -5.40
CA GLY A 196 8.88 -3.81 -6.75
C GLY A 196 7.90 -2.72 -7.16
N CYS A 197 7.74 -1.66 -6.37
CA CYS A 197 6.90 -0.51 -6.74
C CYS A 197 7.59 0.51 -7.63
N THR A 198 8.93 0.48 -7.70
CA THR A 198 9.72 1.37 -8.54
C THR A 198 10.58 0.55 -9.49
N LEU A 199 10.52 0.85 -10.78
CA LEU A 199 11.51 0.42 -11.76
C LEU A 199 12.51 1.58 -11.95
N VAL A 200 13.78 1.31 -11.67
CA VAL A 200 14.86 2.31 -11.60
C VAL A 200 15.79 2.14 -12.78
N GLU A 201 16.01 3.23 -13.51
CA GLU A 201 16.98 3.31 -14.60
C GLU A 201 18.33 3.85 -14.11
N ASN A 202 19.41 3.33 -14.66
CA ASN A 202 20.78 3.79 -14.47
C ASN A 202 21.47 3.89 -15.84
N TRP A 203 21.28 5.03 -16.51
CA TRP A 203 21.86 5.30 -17.83
C TRP A 203 23.31 5.79 -17.72
N LYS A 204 24.17 5.30 -18.62
CA LYS A 204 25.56 5.74 -18.79
C LYS A 204 25.90 5.76 -20.28
N ASN A 205 26.18 6.94 -20.84
CA ASN A 205 26.64 7.06 -22.22
C ASN A 205 28.16 6.79 -22.34
N ASN A 206 28.62 6.54 -23.57
CA ASN A 206 30.03 6.25 -23.86
C ASN A 206 31.00 7.41 -23.50
N GLY A 207 30.49 8.64 -23.40
CA GLY A 207 31.24 9.82 -22.95
C GLY A 207 31.27 10.02 -21.43
N GLY A 208 30.80 9.04 -20.64
CA GLY A 208 30.77 9.10 -19.17
C GLY A 208 29.62 9.92 -18.58
N GLY A 209 28.78 10.53 -19.40
CA GLY A 209 27.55 11.20 -18.98
C GLY A 209 26.52 10.20 -18.45
N LYS A 210 25.84 10.55 -17.36
CA LYS A 210 24.89 9.66 -16.66
C LYS A 210 23.45 10.18 -16.74
N GLY A 211 22.49 9.29 -16.56
CA GLY A 211 21.07 9.61 -16.38
C GLY A 211 20.40 8.62 -15.44
N LYS A 212 19.22 8.98 -14.94
CA LYS A 212 18.41 8.13 -14.07
C LYS A 212 16.94 8.46 -14.27
N SER A 213 16.09 7.44 -14.26
CA SER A 213 14.66 7.60 -14.07
C SER A 213 14.10 6.70 -12.98
N LEU A 214 13.00 7.16 -12.39
CA LEU A 214 12.13 6.40 -11.50
C LEU A 214 10.80 6.20 -12.22
N ASN A 215 10.37 4.94 -12.35
CA ASN A 215 9.19 4.54 -13.10
C ASN A 215 8.23 3.84 -12.13
N VAL A 216 7.03 4.40 -11.94
CA VAL A 216 6.07 3.97 -10.92
C VAL A 216 4.68 3.88 -11.55
N TYR A 217 3.92 2.83 -11.22
CA TYR A 217 2.48 2.80 -11.52
C TYR A 217 1.70 3.37 -10.34
N ASP A 218 0.91 4.42 -10.59
CA ASP A 218 0.00 5.01 -9.61
C ASP A 218 -1.40 4.39 -9.75
N PRO A 219 -1.84 3.53 -8.82
CA PRO A 219 -3.14 2.88 -8.88
C PRO A 219 -4.31 3.84 -8.59
N SER A 220 -4.06 5.03 -8.02
CA SER A 220 -5.11 6.00 -7.70
C SER A 220 -5.65 6.69 -8.95
N VAL A 221 -4.76 7.05 -9.88
CA VAL A 221 -5.09 7.63 -11.19
C VAL A 221 -4.98 6.64 -12.36
N LYS A 222 -4.56 5.39 -12.09
CA LYS A 222 -4.37 4.30 -13.07
C LYS A 222 -3.42 4.65 -14.21
N LYS A 223 -2.37 5.41 -13.91
CA LYS A 223 -1.36 5.86 -14.87
C LYS A 223 0.03 5.53 -14.37
N TRP A 224 0.93 5.26 -15.31
CA TRP A 224 2.35 5.26 -15.05
C TRP A 224 2.87 6.69 -14.92
N LYS A 225 3.90 6.86 -14.11
CA LYS A 225 4.66 8.10 -13.92
C LYS A 225 6.12 7.76 -14.15
N GLN A 226 6.83 8.60 -14.90
CA GLN A 226 8.29 8.54 -15.00
C GLN A 226 8.87 9.91 -14.64
N PHE A 227 9.80 9.92 -13.70
CA PHE A 227 10.63 11.08 -13.41
C PHE A 227 12.05 10.79 -13.89
N TYR A 228 12.53 11.49 -14.92
CA TYR A 228 13.86 11.34 -15.48
C TYR A 228 14.72 12.57 -15.18
N VAL A 229 15.99 12.33 -14.83
CA VAL A 229 17.03 13.34 -14.65
C VAL A 229 18.28 12.93 -15.45
N GLY A 230 18.69 13.78 -16.39
CA GLY A 230 19.95 13.65 -17.11
C GLY A 230 21.07 14.46 -16.45
N GLY A 231 22.31 13.98 -16.52
CA GLY A 231 23.49 14.59 -15.88
C GLY A 231 23.91 15.98 -16.40
N GLN A 232 23.18 16.52 -17.39
CA GLN A 232 23.30 17.91 -17.86
C GLN A 232 22.15 18.80 -17.34
N GLY A 233 21.43 18.37 -16.30
CA GLY A 233 20.34 19.12 -15.67
C GLY A 233 18.98 19.03 -16.36
N GLY A 234 18.84 18.21 -17.40
CA GLY A 234 17.56 17.96 -18.06
C GLY A 234 16.63 17.15 -17.16
N VAL A 235 15.45 17.69 -16.84
CA VAL A 235 14.45 17.07 -15.97
C VAL A 235 13.14 16.90 -16.73
N PHE A 236 12.55 15.71 -16.65
CA PHE A 236 11.27 15.40 -17.29
C PHE A 236 10.36 14.65 -16.32
N LEU A 237 9.09 15.05 -16.27
CA LEU A 237 8.02 14.34 -15.58
C LEU A 237 6.99 13.89 -16.62
N PHE A 238 6.97 12.59 -16.89
CA PHE A 238 6.04 11.98 -17.83
C PHE A 238 4.86 11.31 -17.11
N GLU A 239 3.70 11.35 -17.76
CA GLU A 239 2.57 10.47 -17.49
C GLU A 239 2.45 9.43 -18.59
N GLY A 240 2.07 8.19 -18.28
CA GLY A 240 2.02 7.13 -19.27
C GLY A 240 1.03 6.01 -19.00
N GLU A 241 0.98 5.08 -19.93
CA GLU A 241 0.07 3.94 -19.98
C GLU A 241 0.68 2.78 -20.76
N TYR A 242 0.26 1.56 -20.46
CA TYR A 242 0.61 0.39 -21.24
C TYR A 242 -0.40 0.15 -22.37
N ARG A 243 0.10 0.04 -23.60
CA ARG A 243 -0.66 -0.18 -24.82
C ARG A 243 -0.52 -1.62 -25.27
N ALA A 244 -1.53 -2.42 -24.92
CA ALA A 244 -1.45 -3.88 -25.01
C ALA A 244 -1.47 -4.45 -26.43
N LYS A 245 -2.00 -3.73 -27.44
CA LYS A 245 -1.97 -4.19 -28.84
C LYS A 245 -0.59 -3.99 -29.46
N GLU A 246 0.03 -2.87 -29.12
CA GLU A 246 1.34 -2.40 -29.56
C GLU A 246 2.49 -2.99 -28.72
N LYS A 247 2.16 -3.64 -27.60
CA LYS A 247 3.10 -4.12 -26.55
C LYS A 247 4.10 -3.04 -26.13
N SER A 248 3.58 -1.85 -25.84
CA SER A 248 4.43 -0.71 -25.52
C SER A 248 4.02 0.04 -24.26
N MET A 249 5.01 0.62 -23.58
CA MET A 249 4.78 1.75 -22.71
C MET A 249 4.74 3.02 -23.55
N TYR A 250 3.70 3.83 -23.36
CA TYR A 250 3.56 5.13 -24.00
C TYR A 250 3.50 6.22 -22.92
N PHE A 251 4.39 7.19 -23.01
CA PHE A 251 4.53 8.31 -22.09
C PHE A 251 4.41 9.65 -22.82
N THR A 252 3.83 10.63 -22.14
CA THR A 252 3.76 12.03 -22.59
C THR A 252 4.23 12.98 -21.51
N ALA A 253 4.92 14.05 -21.92
CA ALA A 253 5.30 15.15 -21.05
C ALA A 253 5.25 16.48 -21.82
N GLU A 254 5.28 17.59 -21.09
CA GLU A 254 5.42 18.93 -21.64
C GLU A 254 6.56 19.64 -20.92
N THR A 255 7.42 20.33 -21.67
CA THR A 255 8.50 21.17 -21.12
C THR A 255 8.54 22.54 -21.81
N LEU A 256 9.40 23.42 -21.32
CA LEU A 256 9.66 24.72 -21.94
C LEU A 256 11.09 24.74 -22.49
N GLY A 257 11.23 25.12 -23.75
CA GLY A 257 12.52 25.47 -24.34
C GLY A 257 13.07 26.78 -23.77
N ARG A 258 14.34 27.09 -24.09
CA ARG A 258 15.05 28.29 -23.56
C ARG A 258 14.30 29.62 -23.78
N ASN A 259 13.51 29.71 -24.86
CA ASN A 259 12.76 30.90 -25.24
C ASN A 259 11.31 30.89 -24.71
N GLY A 260 10.97 30.02 -23.76
CA GLY A 260 9.60 29.82 -23.25
C GLY A 260 8.67 29.05 -24.19
N THR A 261 9.15 28.62 -25.37
CA THR A 261 8.38 27.80 -26.31
C THR A 261 8.01 26.46 -25.67
N LYS A 262 6.72 26.12 -25.67
CA LYS A 262 6.23 24.84 -25.19
C LYS A 262 6.67 23.70 -26.11
N ILE A 263 7.25 22.65 -25.53
CA ILE A 263 7.67 21.42 -26.22
C ILE A 263 6.83 20.27 -25.68
N MET A 264 6.13 19.57 -26.56
CA MET A 264 5.40 18.35 -26.23
C MET A 264 6.29 17.14 -26.54
N HIS A 265 6.24 16.12 -25.68
CA HIS A 265 7.05 14.91 -25.79
C HIS A 265 6.16 13.68 -25.87
N ILE A 266 6.52 12.74 -26.75
CA ILE A 266 6.03 11.36 -26.77
C ILE A 266 7.23 10.46 -26.58
N PHE A 267 7.20 9.60 -25.57
CA PHE A 267 8.29 8.69 -25.22
C PHE A 267 7.75 7.26 -25.14
N GLU A 268 8.23 6.39 -26.02
CA GLU A 268 7.65 5.07 -26.28
C GLU A 268 8.71 3.99 -26.04
N PHE A 269 8.33 2.89 -25.39
CA PHE A 269 9.18 1.70 -25.21
C PHE A 269 8.40 0.47 -25.70
N PHE A 270 8.92 -0.27 -26.68
CA PHE A 270 8.26 -1.43 -27.30
C PHE A 270 8.96 -2.75 -26.91
N ASP A 271 8.19 -3.73 -26.44
CA ASP A 271 8.65 -5.12 -26.22
C ASP A 271 8.71 -5.86 -27.56
N LEU A 272 9.93 -6.07 -28.09
CA LEU A 272 10.13 -6.68 -29.41
C LEU A 272 10.20 -8.22 -29.33
N PRO A 273 9.78 -8.95 -30.38
CA PRO A 273 9.73 -10.41 -30.37
C PRO A 273 11.07 -11.11 -30.07
N ASP A 274 12.18 -10.47 -30.41
CA ASP A 274 13.55 -10.95 -30.22
C ASP A 274 14.14 -10.66 -28.82
N LYS A 275 13.31 -10.16 -27.89
CA LYS A 275 13.68 -9.76 -26.52
C LYS A 275 14.58 -8.52 -26.44
N THR A 276 14.66 -7.73 -27.50
CA THR A 276 15.15 -6.36 -27.44
C THR A 276 14.03 -5.39 -27.05
N VAL A 277 14.40 -4.18 -26.63
CA VAL A 277 13.45 -3.08 -26.39
C VAL A 277 13.77 -1.93 -27.31
N GLN A 278 12.80 -1.46 -28.10
CA GLN A 278 12.95 -0.22 -28.86
C GLN A 278 12.46 0.95 -28.01
N GLN A 279 13.32 1.95 -27.81
CA GLN A 279 12.96 3.23 -27.19
C GLN A 279 12.91 4.31 -28.27
N ARG A 280 11.79 5.02 -28.37
CA ARG A 280 11.60 6.13 -29.30
C ARG A 280 11.12 7.39 -28.57
N TRP A 281 11.79 8.51 -28.82
CA TRP A 281 11.39 9.83 -28.33
C TRP A 281 11.04 10.73 -29.50
N LYS A 282 9.84 11.29 -29.50
CA LYS A 282 9.38 12.32 -30.43
C LYS A 282 9.13 13.63 -29.70
N GLN A 283 9.34 14.73 -30.40
CA GLN A 283 9.05 16.08 -29.92
C GLN A 283 8.18 16.84 -30.91
N SER A 284 7.33 17.73 -30.39
CA SER A 284 6.55 18.70 -31.15
C SER A 284 6.69 20.09 -30.53
N THR A 285 6.85 21.10 -31.38
CA THR A 285 6.96 22.52 -31.01
C THR A 285 5.83 23.38 -31.60
N ASP A 286 4.88 22.77 -32.31
CA ASP A 286 3.80 23.43 -33.05
C ASP A 286 2.40 23.09 -32.52
N GLY A 287 2.33 22.57 -31.28
CA GLY A 287 1.10 22.15 -30.62
C GLY A 287 0.65 20.74 -30.99
N GLY A 288 1.57 19.85 -31.36
CA GLY A 288 1.29 18.46 -31.68
C GLY A 288 0.88 18.20 -33.13
N LYS A 289 1.04 19.17 -34.04
CA LYS A 289 0.69 19.03 -35.46
C LYS A 289 1.75 18.25 -36.23
N THR A 290 3.03 18.52 -35.95
CA THR A 290 4.17 17.75 -36.46
C THR A 290 4.96 17.14 -35.30
N TRP A 291 5.54 15.96 -35.55
CA TRP A 291 6.28 15.18 -34.55
C TRP A 291 7.60 14.71 -35.15
N ASN A 292 8.70 15.19 -34.59
CA ASN A 292 10.05 14.82 -35.01
C ASN A 292 10.64 13.79 -34.05
N THR A 293 11.12 12.65 -34.56
CA THR A 293 11.86 11.68 -33.75
C THR A 293 13.24 12.25 -33.41
N VAL A 294 13.48 12.52 -32.13
CA VAL A 294 14.76 13.05 -31.62
C VAL A 294 15.67 11.96 -31.06
N TRP A 295 15.11 10.77 -30.79
CA TRP A 295 15.84 9.59 -30.36
C TRP A 295 15.09 8.33 -30.83
N ASP A 296 15.81 7.37 -31.41
CA ASP A 296 15.31 6.02 -31.67
C ASP A 296 16.47 5.04 -31.44
N SER A 297 16.29 4.08 -30.56
CA SER A 297 17.36 3.20 -30.08
C SER A 297 16.86 1.80 -29.74
N ILE A 298 17.76 0.82 -29.86
CA ILE A 298 17.50 -0.60 -29.55
C ILE A 298 18.37 -1.01 -28.36
N TYR A 299 17.71 -1.54 -27.33
CA TYR A 299 18.32 -2.10 -26.14
C TYR A 299 18.51 -3.60 -26.36
N LYS A 300 19.75 -4.10 -26.30
CA LYS A 300 20.08 -5.53 -26.39
C LYS A 300 20.63 -5.98 -25.04
N LYS A 301 20.07 -7.06 -24.47
CA LYS A 301 20.55 -7.54 -23.16
C LYS A 301 22.01 -7.93 -23.28
N LYS A 302 22.81 -7.49 -22.30
CA LYS A 302 24.18 -8.00 -22.18
C LYS A 302 24.13 -9.49 -21.98
N LYS A 303 25.06 -10.21 -22.61
CA LYS A 303 25.28 -11.62 -22.28
C LYS A 303 25.95 -11.64 -20.90
N ASN A 304 25.32 -12.29 -19.92
CA ASN A 304 25.96 -12.53 -18.63
C ASN A 304 27.32 -13.21 -18.87
N HIS A 305 28.35 -12.68 -18.21
CA HIS A 305 29.62 -13.39 -18.00
C HIS A 305 29.44 -14.47 -16.92
#